data_AF-A0A416JJ33-F1
#
_entry.id   AF-A0A416JJ33-F1
#
_cell.length_a   1.000
_cell.length_b   1.000
_cell.length_c   1.000
_cell.angle_alpha   90.00
_cell.angle_beta   90.00
_cell.angle_gamma   90.00
#
_symmetry.space_group_name_H-M   'P 1'
#
loop_
_entity.id
_entity.type
_entity.pdbx_description
1 polymer ?
#
loop_
_entity_poly.entity_id
_entity_poly.type
_entity_poly.pdbx_seq_one_letter_code
_entity_poly.pdbx_strand_id
1 'polypeptide(L)'
;MCGRGGDGDEMDRSLRRRRDRLMFFLFLMREYIPAHGKRDILTLFGICVAAYLCIPAVIYVLSYLSYPMQPGEHLLKKMWDNQVLMLTYHESTVFDHPYSSEWYEWIWMKRPLLDAYTTLPDGKISVVATFGNPMIWWAGIPAFFFNLYQWQVKKDERTGYLCICYLTMLVPWLFIHRTVFIYQYFVCSIVLILLLGNTCRFLKHAKKAMTFYLVVTGIVFVCFYPVISGAPVDRSFSGQWLKWLSSWPLS
;
A
#
# COMPACT_ATOMS: atom_id res chain seq x y z
N MET A 1 -21.74 27.96 -48.01
CA MET A 1 -21.39 26.58 -47.66
C MET A 1 -20.19 26.61 -46.71
N CYS A 2 -20.28 25.91 -45.57
CA CYS A 2 -19.23 25.54 -44.59
C CYS A 2 -18.32 26.65 -44.00
N GLY A 3 -18.08 26.75 -42.69
CA GLY A 3 -18.48 25.91 -41.57
C GLY A 3 -17.81 26.43 -40.29
N ARG A 4 -18.64 26.81 -39.30
CA ARG A 4 -18.25 27.04 -37.89
C ARG A 4 -17.98 25.67 -37.27
N GLY A 5 -16.72 25.33 -36.97
CA GLY A 5 -16.37 23.98 -36.48
C GLY A 5 -15.22 23.91 -35.46
N GLY A 6 -14.72 25.04 -34.93
CA GLY A 6 -13.55 25.06 -34.03
C GLY A 6 -13.90 25.13 -32.54
N ASP A 7 -14.74 26.09 -32.14
CA ASP A 7 -14.92 26.43 -30.72
C ASP A 7 -15.71 25.39 -29.90
N GLY A 8 -16.63 24.67 -30.53
CA GLY A 8 -17.43 23.63 -29.85
C GLY A 8 -16.59 22.42 -29.44
N ASP A 9 -15.57 22.10 -30.24
CA ASP A 9 -14.77 20.89 -30.10
C ASP A 9 -13.63 21.06 -29.07
N GLU A 10 -13.17 22.30 -28.89
CA GLU A 10 -12.18 22.66 -27.88
C GLU A 10 -12.83 22.90 -26.51
N MET A 11 -14.03 23.49 -26.48
CA MET A 11 -14.84 23.61 -25.28
C MET A 11 -15.34 22.24 -24.79
N ASP A 12 -15.76 21.33 -25.69
CA ASP A 12 -16.14 19.96 -25.34
C ASP A 12 -14.91 19.16 -24.85
N ARG A 13 -13.72 19.33 -25.44
CA ARG A 13 -12.46 18.78 -24.91
C ARG A 13 -12.05 19.38 -23.56
N SER A 14 -12.43 20.62 -23.24
CA SER A 14 -12.18 21.25 -21.94
C SER A 14 -13.16 20.78 -20.86
N LEU A 15 -14.44 20.55 -21.24
CA LEU A 15 -15.50 20.03 -20.39
C LEU A 15 -15.30 18.54 -20.10
N ARG A 16 -14.82 17.78 -21.08
CA ARG A 16 -14.40 16.38 -20.91
C ARG A 16 -13.23 16.28 -19.92
N ARG A 17 -12.22 17.17 -20.03
CA ARG A 17 -11.07 17.25 -19.10
C ARG A 17 -11.37 17.74 -17.68
N ARG A 18 -12.52 18.41 -17.45
CA ARG A 18 -12.92 18.90 -16.10
C ARG A 18 -13.69 17.85 -15.28
N ARG A 19 -14.18 16.78 -15.90
CA ARG A 19 -15.11 15.80 -15.30
C ARG A 19 -14.43 14.62 -14.57
N ASP A 20 -13.12 14.69 -14.39
CA ASP A 20 -12.30 13.49 -14.16
C ASP A 20 -11.54 13.53 -12.82
N ARG A 21 -12.28 13.79 -11.72
CA ARG A 21 -11.72 13.83 -10.35
C ARG A 21 -12.32 12.79 -9.39
N LEU A 22 -13.09 11.82 -9.87
CA LEU A 22 -13.82 10.80 -9.08
C LEU A 22 -13.96 9.46 -9.85
N MET A 23 -12.89 9.07 -10.54
CA MET A 23 -13.00 8.36 -11.81
C MET A 23 -13.31 6.87 -11.78
N PHE A 24 -12.99 6.12 -10.73
CA PHE A 24 -13.32 4.68 -10.75
C PHE A 24 -14.83 4.45 -10.58
N PHE A 25 -15.42 5.06 -9.55
CA PHE A 25 -16.86 4.99 -9.31
C PHE A 25 -17.65 5.76 -10.35
N LEU A 26 -17.21 6.94 -10.79
CA LEU A 26 -17.92 7.65 -11.87
C LEU A 26 -17.79 6.96 -13.22
N PHE A 27 -16.69 6.27 -13.54
CA PHE A 27 -16.58 5.49 -14.78
C PHE A 27 -17.51 4.28 -14.75
N LEU A 28 -17.51 3.51 -13.66
CA LEU A 28 -18.48 2.43 -13.46
C LEU A 28 -19.92 2.99 -13.55
N MET A 29 -20.22 4.08 -12.84
CA MET A 29 -21.53 4.72 -12.85
C MET A 29 -21.88 5.39 -14.19
N ARG A 30 -20.92 5.69 -15.07
CA ARG A 30 -21.16 6.39 -16.34
C ARG A 30 -21.21 5.46 -17.54
N GLU A 31 -20.50 4.33 -17.50
CA GLU A 31 -20.53 3.32 -18.56
C GLU A 31 -21.59 2.24 -18.26
N TYR A 32 -21.75 1.86 -16.98
CA TYR A 32 -22.62 0.77 -16.57
C TYR A 32 -24.10 1.21 -16.40
N ILE A 33 -24.36 2.43 -15.89
CA ILE A 33 -25.72 2.92 -15.64
C ILE A 33 -26.52 3.22 -16.91
N PRO A 34 -25.96 3.78 -18.00
CA PRO A 34 -26.73 3.98 -19.22
C PRO A 34 -27.02 2.68 -19.97
N ALA A 35 -26.19 1.65 -19.74
CA ALA A 35 -26.31 0.34 -20.38
C ALA A 35 -27.29 -0.60 -19.65
N HIS A 36 -27.65 -0.32 -18.40
CA HIS A 36 -28.50 -1.16 -17.55
C HIS A 36 -29.64 -0.37 -16.90
N GLY A 37 -30.78 -1.02 -16.65
CA GLY A 37 -31.94 -0.34 -16.07
C GLY A 37 -31.71 0.07 -14.61
N LYS A 38 -32.46 1.06 -14.11
CA LYS A 38 -32.45 1.45 -12.68
C LYS A 38 -32.62 0.24 -11.74
N ARG A 39 -33.40 -0.76 -12.17
CA ARG A 39 -33.62 -2.01 -11.42
C ARG A 39 -32.34 -2.83 -11.28
N ASP A 40 -31.53 -2.96 -12.33
CA ASP A 40 -30.30 -3.75 -12.32
C ASP A 40 -29.25 -3.14 -11.38
N ILE A 41 -29.17 -1.81 -11.34
CA ILE A 41 -28.27 -1.07 -10.44
C ILE A 41 -28.70 -1.25 -8.98
N LEU A 42 -30.00 -1.15 -8.68
CA LEU A 42 -30.53 -1.40 -7.34
C LEU A 42 -30.28 -2.85 -6.91
N THR A 43 -30.46 -3.80 -7.82
CA THR A 43 -30.15 -5.22 -7.56
C THR A 43 -28.67 -5.40 -7.27
N LEU A 44 -27.77 -4.84 -8.09
CA LEU A 44 -26.32 -4.93 -7.87
C LEU A 44 -25.90 -4.27 -6.55
N PHE A 45 -26.43 -3.09 -6.24
CA PHE A 45 -26.19 -2.42 -4.96
C PHE A 45 -26.67 -3.28 -3.78
N GLY A 46 -27.88 -3.84 -3.88
CA GLY A 46 -28.42 -4.75 -2.88
C GLY A 46 -27.55 -5.99 -2.69
N ILE A 47 -27.07 -6.60 -3.78
CA ILE A 47 -26.13 -7.73 -3.74
C ILE A 47 -24.82 -7.31 -3.05
N CYS A 48 -24.26 -6.15 -3.38
CA CYS A 48 -23.03 -5.66 -2.76
C CYS A 48 -23.20 -5.41 -1.25
N VAL A 49 -24.29 -4.75 -0.84
CA VAL A 49 -24.59 -4.53 0.58
C VAL A 49 -24.77 -5.86 1.31
N ALA A 50 -25.53 -6.79 0.73
CA ALA A 50 -25.73 -8.10 1.33
C ALA A 50 -24.42 -8.88 1.45
N ALA A 51 -23.67 -9.00 0.36
CA ALA A 51 -22.46 -9.82 0.27
C ALA A 51 -21.26 -9.26 1.02
N TYR A 52 -21.05 -7.93 1.00
CA TYR A 52 -19.86 -7.31 1.58
C TYR A 52 -20.08 -6.64 2.93
N LEU A 53 -21.33 -6.33 3.32
CA LEU A 53 -21.64 -5.74 4.63
C LEU A 53 -22.45 -6.70 5.50
N CYS A 54 -23.67 -7.08 5.08
CA CYS A 54 -24.60 -7.80 5.95
C CYS A 54 -24.12 -9.22 6.29
N ILE A 55 -23.74 -10.02 5.28
CA ILE A 55 -23.29 -11.40 5.49
C ILE A 55 -22.03 -11.42 6.38
N PRO A 56 -20.95 -10.66 6.10
CA PRO A 56 -19.79 -10.59 6.98
C PRO A 56 -20.12 -10.08 8.38
N ALA A 57 -20.98 -9.06 8.52
CA ALA A 57 -21.36 -8.54 9.83
C ALA A 57 -22.12 -9.58 10.67
N VAL A 58 -23.06 -10.32 10.06
CA VAL A 58 -23.78 -11.41 10.75
C VAL A 58 -22.82 -12.52 11.14
N ILE A 59 -21.95 -12.97 10.22
CA ILE A 59 -20.95 -14.00 10.52
C ILE A 59 -20.03 -13.55 11.67
N TYR A 60 -19.59 -12.29 11.66
CA TYR A 60 -18.73 -11.73 12.69
C TYR A 60 -19.43 -11.63 14.04
N VAL A 61 -20.70 -11.21 14.09
CA VAL A 61 -21.48 -11.23 15.34
C VAL A 61 -21.66 -12.66 15.84
N LEU A 62 -21.96 -13.61 14.95
CA LEU A 62 -22.13 -15.01 15.31
C LEU A 62 -20.83 -15.67 15.78
N SER A 63 -19.66 -15.19 15.36
CA SER A 63 -18.38 -15.70 15.89
C SER A 63 -18.19 -15.41 17.38
N TYR A 64 -18.97 -14.51 17.98
CA TYR A 64 -18.96 -14.27 19.42
C TYR A 64 -19.72 -15.35 20.22
N LEU A 65 -20.48 -16.23 19.55
CA LEU A 65 -21.15 -17.35 20.22
C LEU A 65 -20.15 -18.34 20.84
N SER A 66 -18.94 -18.45 20.29
CA SER A 66 -17.87 -19.27 20.86
C SER A 66 -17.13 -18.59 22.02
N TYR A 67 -17.38 -17.30 22.26
CA TYR A 67 -16.72 -16.55 23.32
C TYR A 67 -17.45 -16.77 24.65
N PRO A 68 -16.75 -17.06 25.76
CA PRO A 68 -17.39 -17.28 27.06
C PRO A 68 -18.23 -16.06 27.46
N MET A 69 -19.54 -16.23 27.67
CA MET A 69 -20.46 -15.17 28.09
C MET A 69 -20.76 -15.29 29.59
N GLN A 70 -20.76 -14.16 30.30
CA GLN A 70 -21.22 -14.14 31.69
C GLN A 70 -22.75 -14.26 31.75
N PRO A 71 -23.33 -14.78 32.85
CA PRO A 71 -24.78 -14.82 33.02
C PRO A 71 -25.40 -13.42 32.86
N GLY A 72 -26.36 -13.28 31.94
CA GLY A 72 -27.04 -12.00 31.66
C GLY A 72 -26.37 -11.11 30.60
N GLU A 73 -25.24 -11.53 30.03
CA GLU A 73 -24.54 -10.77 29.00
C GLU A 73 -25.20 -10.96 27.61
N HIS A 74 -25.38 -9.87 26.86
CA HIS A 74 -25.97 -9.90 25.52
C HIS A 74 -24.90 -9.93 24.41
N LEU A 75 -25.09 -10.82 23.42
CA LEU A 75 -24.14 -11.03 22.31
C LEU A 75 -23.76 -9.73 21.58
N LEU A 76 -24.75 -8.93 21.17
CA LEU A 76 -24.51 -7.68 20.43
C LEU A 76 -23.77 -6.65 21.28
N LYS A 77 -24.10 -6.55 22.57
CA LYS A 77 -23.42 -5.63 23.50
C LYS A 77 -21.97 -6.03 23.66
N LYS A 78 -21.69 -7.31 23.84
CA LYS A 78 -20.33 -7.84 23.94
C LYS A 78 -19.49 -7.58 22.68
N MET A 79 -20.06 -7.86 21.51
CA MET A 79 -19.41 -7.58 20.23
C MET A 79 -19.06 -6.10 20.10
N TRP A 80 -20.02 -5.22 20.41
CA TRP A 80 -19.85 -3.78 20.37
C TRP A 80 -18.79 -3.27 21.36
N ASP A 81 -18.86 -3.73 22.61
CA ASP A 81 -17.91 -3.34 23.65
C ASP A 81 -16.49 -3.79 23.29
N ASN A 82 -16.35 -4.95 22.67
CA ASN A 82 -15.07 -5.40 22.13
C ASN A 82 -14.58 -4.50 20.98
N GLN A 83 -15.47 -3.98 20.11
CA GLN A 83 -15.04 -3.02 19.07
C GLN A 83 -14.52 -1.72 19.69
N VAL A 84 -15.24 -1.19 20.69
CA VAL A 84 -14.81 0.00 21.44
C VAL A 84 -13.48 -0.25 22.13
N LEU A 85 -13.33 -1.40 22.80
CA LEU A 85 -12.09 -1.79 23.45
C LEU A 85 -10.92 -1.88 22.46
N MET A 86 -11.13 -2.52 21.30
CA MET A 86 -10.10 -2.60 20.25
C MET A 86 -9.71 -1.21 19.76
N LEU A 87 -10.67 -0.34 19.48
CA LEU A 87 -10.40 1.02 19.01
C LEU A 87 -9.59 1.83 20.05
N THR A 88 -10.08 1.89 21.28
CA THR A 88 -9.44 2.65 22.37
C THR A 88 -8.06 2.09 22.70
N TYR A 89 -7.89 0.77 22.67
CA TYR A 89 -6.58 0.13 22.86
C TYR A 89 -5.58 0.59 21.79
N HIS A 90 -5.94 0.50 20.50
CA HIS A 90 -5.05 0.89 19.42
C HIS A 90 -4.76 2.40 19.39
N GLU A 91 -5.73 3.23 19.75
CA GLU A 91 -5.54 4.68 19.88
C GLU A 91 -4.54 5.03 20.98
N SER A 92 -4.62 4.35 22.13
CA SER A 92 -3.79 4.62 23.31
C SER A 92 -2.45 3.87 23.36
N THR A 93 -2.15 3.02 22.36
CA THR A 93 -0.89 2.25 22.31
C THR A 93 0.27 3.15 21.88
N VAL A 94 0.72 4.00 22.80
CA VAL A 94 1.87 4.88 22.64
C VAL A 94 2.89 4.52 23.71
N PHE A 95 4.05 4.06 23.26
CA PHE A 95 5.19 3.72 24.10
C PHE A 95 6.51 3.89 23.32
N ASP A 96 7.58 4.16 24.05
CA ASP A 96 8.90 4.29 23.44
C ASP A 96 9.43 2.94 22.98
N HIS A 97 9.81 2.86 21.71
CA HIS A 97 10.44 1.68 21.14
C HIS A 97 11.59 2.08 20.21
N PRO A 98 12.78 1.45 20.31
CA PRO A 98 13.97 1.87 19.55
C PRO A 98 13.79 1.78 18.03
N TYR A 99 12.91 0.89 17.57
CA TYR A 99 12.62 0.69 16.15
C TYR A 99 11.30 1.33 15.68
N SER A 100 10.57 2.02 16.55
CA SER A 100 9.36 2.75 16.11
C SER A 100 9.75 3.79 15.09
N SER A 101 8.89 3.98 14.08
CA SER A 101 9.12 4.91 12.99
C SER A 101 7.83 5.52 12.50
N GLU A 102 7.92 6.78 12.11
CA GLU A 102 6.81 7.52 11.52
C GLU A 102 6.63 7.17 10.04
N TRP A 103 5.42 7.43 9.52
CA TRP A 103 5.05 7.03 8.16
C TRP A 103 5.99 7.55 7.06
N TYR A 104 6.51 8.77 7.23
CA TYR A 104 7.40 9.40 6.26
C TYR A 104 8.80 8.78 6.27
N GLU A 105 9.20 8.14 7.38
CA GLU A 105 10.46 7.43 7.50
C GLU A 105 10.46 6.12 6.72
N TRP A 106 9.29 5.50 6.54
CA TRP A 106 9.13 4.26 5.78
C TRP A 106 9.44 4.44 4.31
N ILE A 107 9.05 5.57 3.72
CA ILE A 107 9.24 5.90 2.29
C ILE A 107 10.71 5.74 1.90
N TRP A 108 11.63 6.20 2.75
CA TRP A 108 13.07 6.13 2.50
C TRP A 108 13.76 4.97 3.22
N MET A 109 13.00 4.08 3.87
CA MET A 109 13.47 3.00 4.74
C MET A 109 14.45 3.49 5.82
N LYS A 110 14.21 4.66 6.40
CA LYS A 110 15.16 5.26 7.36
C LYS A 110 15.40 4.37 8.57
N ARG A 111 14.39 3.63 9.03
CA ARG A 111 14.49 2.79 10.23
C ARG A 111 13.85 1.42 10.01
N PRO A 112 14.64 0.41 9.64
CA PRO A 112 14.24 -0.99 9.66
C PRO A 112 13.82 -1.46 11.05
N LEU A 113 12.95 -2.47 11.10
CA LEU A 113 12.63 -3.17 12.34
C LEU A 113 13.61 -4.34 12.51
N LEU A 114 14.27 -4.43 13.67
CA LEU A 114 15.09 -5.57 14.03
C LEU A 114 14.23 -6.59 14.79
N ASP A 115 13.95 -7.73 14.16
CA ASP A 115 13.09 -8.77 14.74
C ASP A 115 13.87 -9.71 15.64
N ALA A 116 15.12 -10.03 15.27
CA ALA A 116 16.02 -10.86 16.06
C ALA A 116 17.48 -10.48 15.84
N TYR A 117 18.27 -10.58 16.90
CA TYR A 117 19.72 -10.37 16.87
C TYR A 117 20.41 -11.34 17.82
N THR A 118 21.43 -12.03 17.33
CA THR A 118 22.25 -12.94 18.13
C THR A 118 23.70 -12.81 17.70
N THR A 119 24.60 -12.66 18.68
CA THR A 119 26.04 -12.75 18.46
C THR A 119 26.47 -14.21 18.49
N LEU A 120 27.29 -14.61 17.53
CA LEU A 120 27.87 -15.94 17.43
C LEU A 120 29.38 -15.88 17.67
N PRO A 121 30.04 -17.02 17.94
CA PRO A 121 31.50 -17.10 17.95
C PRO A 121 32.13 -16.60 16.64
N ASP A 122 33.45 -16.36 16.69
CA ASP A 122 34.26 -16.00 15.52
C ASP A 122 33.84 -14.70 14.80
N GLY A 123 33.21 -13.77 15.51
CA GLY A 123 32.83 -12.45 14.97
C GLY A 123 31.58 -12.48 14.08
N LYS A 124 30.80 -13.56 14.12
CA LYS A 124 29.57 -13.71 13.35
C LYS A 124 28.35 -13.18 14.09
N ILE A 125 27.32 -12.83 13.33
CA ILE A 125 26.01 -12.42 13.83
C ILE A 125 24.92 -13.16 13.06
N SER A 126 23.79 -13.38 13.72
CA SER A 126 22.54 -13.84 13.13
C SER A 126 21.52 -12.72 13.34
N VAL A 127 21.02 -12.17 12.25
CA VAL A 127 20.12 -11.00 12.26
C VAL A 127 18.90 -11.31 11.43
N VAL A 128 17.72 -11.01 11.97
CA VAL A 128 16.47 -10.95 11.23
C VAL A 128 15.97 -9.52 11.31
N ALA A 129 15.88 -8.86 10.15
CA ALA A 129 15.39 -7.50 10.05
C ALA A 129 14.30 -7.38 8.99
N THR A 130 13.22 -6.68 9.36
CA THR A 130 12.09 -6.38 8.49
C THR A 130 12.25 -4.99 7.86
N PHE A 131 12.41 -4.99 6.54
CA PHE A 131 12.45 -3.80 5.68
C PHE A 131 12.14 -4.19 4.23
N GLY A 132 11.89 -3.19 3.38
CA GLY A 132 11.62 -3.40 1.96
C GLY A 132 12.85 -3.70 1.13
N ASN A 133 12.66 -4.25 -0.08
CA ASN A 133 13.74 -4.28 -1.07
C ASN A 133 14.02 -2.84 -1.54
N PRO A 134 15.24 -2.29 -1.38
CA PRO A 134 15.50 -0.90 -1.72
C PRO A 134 15.29 -0.57 -3.19
N MET A 135 15.55 -1.53 -4.08
CA MET A 135 15.31 -1.35 -5.51
C MET A 135 13.82 -1.19 -5.82
N ILE A 136 12.92 -1.77 -5.03
CA ILE A 136 11.48 -1.62 -5.19
C ILE A 136 11.00 -0.32 -4.57
N TRP A 137 11.38 -0.04 -3.32
CA TRP A 137 10.84 1.11 -2.58
C TRP A 137 11.39 2.41 -3.14
N TRP A 138 12.71 2.52 -3.35
CA TRP A 138 13.32 3.73 -3.86
C TRP A 138 13.03 3.98 -5.34
N ALA A 139 12.89 2.95 -6.18
CA ALA A 139 12.45 3.15 -7.57
C ALA A 139 10.94 3.40 -7.66
N GLY A 140 10.16 2.89 -6.70
CA GLY A 140 8.73 3.11 -6.60
C GLY A 140 8.36 4.59 -6.44
N ILE A 141 9.17 5.36 -5.70
CA ILE A 141 8.96 6.81 -5.48
C ILE A 141 9.01 7.62 -6.81
N PRO A 142 10.09 7.60 -7.61
CA PRO A 142 10.12 8.28 -8.89
C PRO A 142 9.09 7.70 -9.87
N ALA A 143 8.82 6.40 -9.81
CA ALA A 143 7.73 5.80 -10.60
C ALA A 143 6.36 6.39 -10.23
N PHE A 144 6.08 6.60 -8.94
CA PHE A 144 4.88 7.29 -8.47
C PHE A 144 4.79 8.70 -9.04
N PHE A 145 5.85 9.52 -8.90
CA PHE A 145 5.84 10.88 -9.43
C PHE A 145 5.73 10.93 -10.96
N PHE A 146 6.33 9.99 -11.68
CA PHE A 146 6.17 9.87 -13.11
C PHE A 146 4.73 9.53 -13.49
N ASN A 147 4.10 8.56 -12.83
CA ASN A 147 2.69 8.24 -13.03
C ASN A 147 1.77 9.43 -12.66
N LEU A 148 2.11 10.17 -11.60
CA LEU A 148 1.40 11.38 -11.20
C LEU A 148 1.50 12.47 -12.28
N TYR A 149 2.67 12.63 -12.90
CA TYR A 149 2.87 13.52 -14.06
C TYR A 149 2.02 13.07 -15.25
N GLN A 150 2.02 11.77 -15.57
CA GLN A 150 1.20 11.22 -16.65
C GLN A 150 -0.30 11.47 -16.40
N TRP A 151 -0.74 11.37 -15.14
CA TRP A 151 -2.11 11.68 -14.77
C TRP A 151 -2.42 13.18 -14.84
N GLN A 152 -1.63 14.03 -14.21
CA GLN A 152 -1.96 15.45 -14.05
C GLN A 152 -1.68 16.27 -15.31
N VAL A 153 -0.63 15.94 -16.07
CA VAL A 153 -0.20 16.69 -17.25
C VAL A 153 -0.65 16.01 -18.54
N LYS A 154 -0.38 14.71 -18.70
CA LYS A 154 -0.76 13.95 -19.90
C LYS A 154 -2.20 13.42 -19.86
N LYS A 155 -2.89 13.54 -18.73
CA LYS A 155 -4.27 13.12 -18.54
C LYS A 155 -4.50 11.61 -18.78
N ASP A 156 -3.50 10.76 -18.51
CA ASP A 156 -3.67 9.31 -18.52
C ASP A 156 -4.39 8.86 -17.23
N GLU A 157 -5.68 8.58 -17.35
CA GLU A 157 -6.56 8.16 -16.27
C GLU A 157 -6.11 6.88 -15.55
N ARG A 158 -5.50 5.95 -16.29
CA ARG A 158 -5.04 4.66 -15.73
C ARG A 158 -3.92 4.88 -14.73
N THR A 159 -3.04 5.83 -15.02
CA THR A 159 -1.95 6.22 -14.10
C THR A 159 -2.51 6.92 -12.86
N GLY A 160 -3.60 7.66 -13.01
CA GLY A 160 -4.30 8.31 -11.90
C GLY A 160 -4.91 7.32 -10.91
N TYR A 161 -5.52 6.23 -11.40
CA TYR A 161 -6.05 5.17 -10.56
C TYR A 161 -4.96 4.57 -9.65
N LEU A 162 -3.80 4.23 -10.20
CA LEU A 162 -2.68 3.67 -9.42
C LEU A 162 -2.15 4.67 -8.38
N CYS A 163 -2.07 5.96 -8.74
CA CYS A 163 -1.68 7.01 -7.79
C CYS A 163 -2.69 7.12 -6.64
N ILE A 164 -3.99 7.08 -6.92
CA ILE A 164 -5.03 7.10 -5.89
C ILE A 164 -4.91 5.87 -5.00
N CYS A 165 -4.76 4.67 -5.56
CA CYS A 165 -4.56 3.45 -4.76
C CYS A 165 -3.38 3.57 -3.79
N TYR A 166 -2.23 4.10 -4.25
CA TYR A 166 -1.06 4.28 -3.40
C TYR A 166 -1.33 5.31 -2.29
N LEU A 167 -1.94 6.45 -2.64
CA LEU A 167 -2.29 7.48 -1.66
C LEU A 167 -3.34 7.00 -0.66
N THR A 168 -4.35 6.21 -1.07
CA THR A 168 -5.34 5.65 -0.15
C THR A 168 -4.71 4.74 0.90
N MET A 169 -3.62 4.04 0.56
CA MET A 169 -2.88 3.20 1.51
C MET A 169 -1.94 4.01 2.41
N LEU A 170 -1.43 5.14 1.94
CA LEU A 170 -0.45 5.96 2.65
C LEU A 170 -1.08 7.06 3.53
N VAL A 171 -2.11 7.75 3.03
CA VAL A 171 -2.74 8.92 3.65
C VAL A 171 -3.31 8.64 5.05
N PRO A 172 -3.95 7.49 5.35
CA PRO A 172 -4.45 7.22 6.70
C PRO A 172 -3.36 7.32 7.78
N TRP A 173 -2.11 7.02 7.44
CA TRP A 173 -0.98 7.09 8.36
C TRP A 173 -0.59 8.52 8.74
N LEU A 174 -1.08 9.55 8.03
CA LEU A 174 -0.92 10.95 8.43
C LEU A 174 -1.63 11.27 9.75
N PHE A 175 -2.65 10.48 10.11
CA PHE A 175 -3.49 10.71 11.28
C PHE A 175 -3.23 9.73 12.42
N ILE A 176 -2.39 8.71 12.20
CA ILE A 176 -2.12 7.65 13.17
C ILE A 176 -0.74 7.89 13.77
N HIS A 177 -0.71 8.28 15.05
CA HIS A 177 0.52 8.57 15.80
C HIS A 177 0.81 7.57 16.94
N ARG A 178 0.16 6.40 16.91
CA ARG A 178 0.47 5.32 17.85
C ARG A 178 1.84 4.71 17.55
N THR A 179 2.41 3.94 18.45
CA THR A 179 3.70 3.26 18.21
C THR A 179 3.55 2.23 17.09
N VAL A 180 4.20 2.50 15.96
CA VAL A 180 4.16 1.65 14.74
C VAL A 180 5.54 1.51 14.10
N PHE A 181 5.62 0.63 13.11
CA PHE A 181 6.87 0.17 12.50
C PHE A 181 6.75 0.09 10.98
N ILE A 182 7.90 -0.04 10.32
CA ILE A 182 8.05 -0.04 8.87
C ILE A 182 7.24 -1.11 8.11
N TYR A 183 6.89 -2.23 8.73
CA TYR A 183 6.12 -3.30 8.07
C TYR A 183 4.72 -2.85 7.62
N GLN A 184 4.19 -1.78 8.22
CA GLN A 184 2.91 -1.18 7.81
C GLN A 184 2.95 -0.66 6.37
N TYR A 185 4.12 -0.25 5.88
CA TYR A 185 4.32 0.21 4.51
C TYR A 185 4.36 -0.92 3.48
N PHE A 186 4.35 -2.20 3.90
CA PHE A 186 4.32 -3.34 3.00
C PHE A 186 3.11 -3.30 2.04
N VAL A 187 1.95 -2.84 2.52
CA VAL A 187 0.74 -2.70 1.68
C VAL A 187 0.95 -1.67 0.57
N CYS A 188 1.64 -0.57 0.86
CA CYS A 188 2.01 0.44 -0.13
C CYS A 188 2.95 -0.13 -1.20
N SER A 189 3.81 -1.09 -0.82
CA SER A 189 4.78 -1.74 -1.71
C SER A 189 4.13 -2.50 -2.86
N ILE A 190 2.97 -3.11 -2.61
CA ILE A 190 2.20 -3.82 -3.66
C ILE A 190 1.80 -2.83 -4.77
N VAL A 191 1.34 -1.64 -4.40
CA VAL A 191 0.97 -0.60 -5.37
C VAL A 191 2.20 0.00 -6.04
N LEU A 192 3.32 0.14 -5.34
CA LEU A 192 4.59 0.57 -5.95
C LEU A 192 5.04 -0.35 -7.08
N ILE A 193 4.90 -1.67 -6.92
CA ILE A 193 5.22 -2.65 -7.97
C ILE A 193 4.32 -2.43 -9.20
N LEU A 194 3.03 -2.15 -8.99
CA LEU A 194 2.11 -1.84 -10.10
C LEU A 194 2.48 -0.52 -10.80
N LEU A 195 2.86 0.51 -10.04
CA LEU A 195 3.32 1.79 -10.57
C LEU A 195 4.58 1.61 -11.43
N LEU A 196 5.55 0.84 -10.93
CA LEU A 196 6.77 0.46 -11.65
C LEU A 196 6.43 -0.31 -12.93
N GLY A 197 5.57 -1.32 -12.87
CA GLY A 197 5.11 -2.07 -14.04
C GLY A 197 4.38 -1.18 -15.05
N ASN A 198 3.57 -0.22 -14.60
CA ASN A 198 2.88 0.71 -15.49
C ASN A 198 3.85 1.66 -16.20
N THR A 199 4.99 2.03 -15.58
CA THR A 199 6.00 2.86 -16.24
C THR A 199 6.57 2.21 -17.51
N CYS A 200 6.58 0.88 -17.60
CA CYS A 200 7.05 0.15 -18.79
C CYS A 200 6.31 0.55 -20.08
N ARG A 201 5.04 0.95 -19.98
CA ARG A 201 4.24 1.36 -21.15
C ARG A 201 4.86 2.55 -21.90
N PHE A 202 5.71 3.32 -21.23
CA PHE A 202 6.30 4.55 -21.76
C PHE A 202 7.77 4.37 -22.18
N LEU A 203 8.34 3.17 -22.01
CA LEU A 203 9.74 2.87 -22.34
C LEU A 203 9.85 2.21 -23.72
N LYS A 204 10.72 2.76 -24.59
CA LYS A 204 10.98 2.19 -25.94
C LYS A 204 11.50 0.74 -25.90
N HIS A 205 12.30 0.40 -24.89
CA HIS A 205 12.86 -0.94 -24.68
C HIS A 205 12.38 -1.56 -23.36
N ALA A 206 11.09 -1.43 -23.08
CA ALA A 206 10.46 -1.82 -21.81
C ALA A 206 10.85 -3.22 -21.32
N LYS A 207 10.80 -4.24 -22.19
CA LYS A 207 11.14 -5.62 -21.82
C LYS A 207 12.60 -5.72 -21.33
N LYS A 208 13.56 -5.23 -22.11
CA LYS A 208 14.98 -5.27 -21.74
C LYS A 208 15.27 -4.48 -20.46
N ALA A 209 14.71 -3.27 -20.35
CA ALA A 209 14.87 -2.42 -19.17
C ALA A 209 14.29 -3.08 -17.91
N MET A 210 13.09 -3.67 -18.02
CA MET A 210 12.43 -4.35 -16.91
C MET A 210 13.13 -5.66 -16.54
N THR A 211 13.59 -6.45 -17.51
CA THR A 211 14.41 -7.64 -17.24
C THR A 211 15.70 -7.26 -16.49
N PHE A 212 16.40 -6.22 -16.94
CA PHE A 212 17.59 -5.72 -16.25
C PHE A 212 17.26 -5.28 -14.81
N TYR A 213 16.19 -4.50 -14.63
CA TYR A 213 15.74 -4.06 -13.31
C TYR A 213 15.40 -5.25 -12.38
N LEU A 214 14.72 -6.28 -12.90
CA LEU A 214 14.38 -7.48 -12.14
C LEU A 214 15.63 -8.27 -11.74
N VAL A 215 16.61 -8.40 -12.65
CA VAL A 215 17.90 -9.05 -12.34
C VAL A 215 18.63 -8.30 -11.22
N VAL A 216 18.73 -6.97 -11.30
CA VAL A 216 19.35 -6.16 -10.25
C VAL A 216 18.60 -6.27 -8.93
N THR A 217 17.27 -6.21 -8.96
CA THR A 217 16.42 -6.37 -7.76
C THR A 217 16.61 -7.75 -7.12
N GLY A 218 16.75 -8.79 -7.93
CA GLY A 218 17.04 -10.15 -7.50
C GLY A 218 18.43 -10.30 -6.87
N ILE A 219 19.46 -9.68 -7.46
CA ILE A 219 20.81 -9.65 -6.89
C ILE A 219 20.78 -8.96 -5.52
N VAL A 220 20.13 -7.80 -5.41
CA VAL A 220 20.00 -7.08 -4.13
C VAL A 220 19.29 -7.93 -3.09
N PHE A 221 18.22 -8.65 -3.46
CA PHE A 221 17.55 -9.59 -2.57
C PHE A 221 18.49 -10.68 -2.06
N VAL A 222 19.30 -11.28 -2.95
CA VAL A 222 20.29 -12.31 -2.57
C VAL A 222 21.36 -11.73 -1.64
N CYS A 223 21.83 -10.50 -1.88
CA CYS A 223 22.78 -9.83 -0.98
C CYS A 223 22.19 -9.63 0.43
N PHE A 224 20.92 -9.26 0.53
CA PHE A 224 20.23 -9.08 1.82
C PHE A 224 19.70 -10.39 2.43
N TYR A 225 19.79 -11.52 1.73
CA TYR A 225 19.27 -12.81 2.21
C TYR A 225 19.74 -13.19 3.62
N PRO A 226 21.01 -13.00 4.03
CA PRO A 226 21.45 -13.35 5.38
C PRO A 226 20.69 -12.61 6.48
N VAL A 227 20.44 -11.30 6.30
CA VAL A 227 19.75 -10.47 7.31
C VAL A 227 18.23 -10.59 7.26
N ILE A 228 17.67 -11.17 6.20
CA ILE A 228 16.24 -11.48 6.08
C ILE A 228 15.95 -12.87 6.67
N SER A 229 16.86 -13.83 6.47
CA SER A 229 16.68 -15.23 6.89
C SER A 229 17.22 -15.54 8.28
N GLY A 230 18.10 -14.71 8.85
CA GLY A 230 18.85 -15.05 10.06
C GLY A 230 20.03 -16.00 9.79
N ALA A 231 20.48 -16.13 8.55
CA ALA A 231 21.67 -16.93 8.26
C ALA A 231 22.91 -16.29 8.91
N PRO A 232 23.78 -17.06 9.58
CA PRO A 232 24.98 -16.53 10.20
C PRO A 232 25.89 -15.85 9.17
N VAL A 233 26.31 -14.61 9.46
CA VAL A 233 27.17 -13.81 8.60
C VAL A 233 28.20 -13.06 9.43
N ASP A 234 29.37 -12.77 8.85
CA ASP A 234 30.38 -11.97 9.52
C ASP A 234 29.85 -10.55 9.79
N ARG A 235 30.08 -10.06 11.01
CA ARG A 235 29.62 -8.73 11.43
C ARG A 235 30.17 -7.61 10.53
N SER A 236 31.42 -7.75 10.09
CA SER A 236 32.09 -6.82 9.18
C SER A 236 31.39 -6.76 7.82
N PHE A 237 30.97 -7.91 7.28
CA PHE A 237 30.25 -7.97 6.02
C PHE A 237 28.93 -7.22 6.11
N SER A 238 28.12 -7.51 7.14
CA SER A 238 26.83 -6.84 7.31
C SER A 238 26.97 -5.33 7.52
N GLY A 239 27.93 -4.91 8.35
CA GLY A 239 28.18 -3.50 8.63
C GLY A 239 28.76 -2.71 7.46
N GLN A 240 29.54 -3.33 6.57
CA GLN A 240 30.15 -2.64 5.42
C GLN A 240 29.28 -2.68 4.16
N TRP A 241 28.62 -3.80 3.89
CA TRP A 241 27.95 -4.05 2.61
C TRP A 241 26.43 -3.93 2.67
N LEU A 242 25.81 -4.26 3.81
CA LEU A 242 24.35 -4.30 3.94
C LEU A 242 23.81 -3.05 4.64
N LYS A 243 24.61 -2.37 5.47
CA LYS A 243 24.23 -1.12 6.13
C LYS A 243 24.30 0.08 5.19
N TRP A 244 23.35 0.18 4.26
CA TRP A 244 23.31 1.25 3.25
C TRP A 244 22.99 2.63 3.83
N LEU A 245 22.17 2.68 4.89
CA LEU A 245 21.94 3.89 5.67
C LEU A 245 22.57 3.73 7.05
N SER A 246 23.13 4.82 7.58
CA SER A 246 23.78 4.83 8.90
C SER A 246 22.83 4.42 10.04
N SER A 247 21.54 4.66 9.86
CA SER A 247 20.46 4.33 10.79
C SER A 247 20.04 2.86 10.78
N TRP A 248 20.53 2.04 9.84
CA TRP A 248 20.10 0.64 9.73
C TRP A 248 20.74 -0.23 10.82
N PRO A 249 19.94 -0.97 11.60
CA PRO A 249 20.42 -1.79 12.71
C PRO A 249 20.96 -3.16 12.25
N LEU A 250 21.76 -3.19 11.19
CA LEU A 250 22.26 -4.45 10.59
C LEU A 250 23.68 -4.85 11.08
N SER A 251 24.25 -4.14 12.06
CA SER A 251 25.65 -4.28 12.49
C SER A 251 25.81 -4.29 14.00
#